data_AF-Q1EC32-F1
#
_entry.id   AF-Q1EC32-F1
#
_cell.length_a   1.000
_cell.length_b   1.000
_cell.length_c   1.000
_cell.angle_alpha   90.00
_cell.angle_beta   90.00
_cell.angle_gamma   90.00
#
_symmetry.space_group_name_H-M   'P 1'
#
loop_
_entity.id
_entity.type
_entity.pdbx_description
1 polymer ?
#
loop_
_entity_poly.entity_id
_entity_poly.type
_entity_poly.pdbx_seq_one_letter_code
_entity_poly.pdbx_strand_id
1 'polypeptide(L)'
;LNNPISFNSIKPIIFRGSVLLVLIVALNLARQWPQLMMYWHTVEKDLPQYKTQLTKWKMGHTISMVMLLGMMLSFAEHILSMVSAINYASFCNRTADPIQNYFLRTNDEIFFVTSYSTTLALWGKFQNVFSTFIWNYMDLFVMIVSIGLASKFRQLNDDLRNFKGMNMAPSYWSERRIQYRNICILCDKMDDAISLITMVSFSNNLYFICVQLLRSLNTMPSVAHAVYFYFSLIFLIGRTLAVSLYS
;
A
#
# COMPACT_ATOMS: atom_id res chain seq x y z
N LEU A 1 -28.34 -23.46 11.00
CA LEU A 1 -27.80 -22.21 10.41
C LEU A 1 -28.28 -21.04 11.25
N ASN A 2 -27.54 -20.64 12.29
CA ASN A 2 -27.80 -19.41 13.08
C ASN A 2 -26.60 -19.14 13.99
N ASN A 3 -25.40 -19.01 13.40
CA ASN A 3 -24.29 -18.39 14.11
C ASN A 3 -24.26 -16.91 13.70
N PRO A 4 -24.27 -15.96 14.65
CA PRO A 4 -24.22 -14.54 14.33
C PRO A 4 -22.94 -14.24 13.56
N ILE A 5 -23.02 -13.34 12.58
CA ILE A 5 -21.86 -12.83 11.85
C ILE A 5 -20.94 -12.16 12.87
N SER A 6 -19.89 -12.86 13.27
CA SER A 6 -18.91 -12.32 14.22
C SER A 6 -17.98 -11.36 13.48
N PHE A 7 -17.46 -10.34 14.17
CA PHE A 7 -16.47 -9.40 13.62
C PHE A 7 -15.25 -10.11 13.00
N ASN A 8 -14.88 -11.28 13.54
CA ASN A 8 -13.79 -12.10 13.02
C ASN A 8 -14.11 -12.76 11.67
N SER A 9 -15.40 -13.00 11.37
CA SER A 9 -15.87 -13.58 10.10
C SER A 9 -15.93 -12.54 8.97
N ILE A 10 -16.07 -11.25 9.28
CA ILE A 10 -16.17 -10.16 8.30
C ILE A 10 -14.79 -9.77 7.75
N LYS A 11 -13.76 -9.79 8.60
CA LYS A 11 -12.39 -9.35 8.24
C LYS A 11 -11.82 -10.05 7.00
N PRO A 12 -11.89 -11.39 6.85
CA PRO A 12 -11.39 -12.08 5.66
C PRO A 12 -12.18 -11.75 4.39
N ILE A 13 -13.49 -11.50 4.52
CA ILE A 13 -14.36 -11.17 3.39
C ILE A 13 -14.00 -9.78 2.84
N ILE A 14 -13.91 -8.79 3.72
CA ILE A 14 -13.49 -7.42 3.35
C ILE A 14 -12.11 -7.46 2.70
N PHE A 15 -11.17 -8.21 3.29
CA PHE A 15 -9.80 -8.30 2.80
C PHE A 15 -9.71 -8.97 1.41
N ARG A 16 -10.36 -10.13 1.22
CA ARG A 16 -10.35 -10.82 -0.09
C ARG A 16 -11.10 -10.01 -1.15
N GLY A 17 -12.22 -9.39 -0.78
CA GLY A 17 -13.00 -8.53 -1.67
C GLY A 17 -12.21 -7.31 -2.12
N SER A 18 -11.49 -6.65 -1.22
CA SER A 18 -10.67 -5.49 -1.58
C SER A 18 -9.48 -5.87 -2.45
N VAL A 19 -8.84 -7.02 -2.21
CA VAL A 19 -7.76 -7.54 -3.08
C VAL A 19 -8.28 -7.87 -4.48
N LEU A 20 -9.46 -8.50 -4.61
CA LEU A 20 -10.08 -8.76 -5.91
C LEU A 20 -10.35 -7.46 -6.67
N LEU A 21 -10.91 -6.47 -5.98
CA LEU A 21 -11.16 -5.14 -6.56
C LEU A 21 -9.85 -4.50 -7.04
N VAL A 22 -8.80 -4.52 -6.22
CA VAL A 22 -7.48 -4.00 -6.59
C VAL A 22 -6.93 -4.71 -7.83
N LEU A 23 -7.06 -6.03 -7.94
CA LEU A 23 -6.61 -6.79 -9.11
C LEU A 23 -7.36 -6.36 -10.39
N ILE A 24 -8.68 -6.21 -10.32
CA ILE A 24 -9.50 -5.76 -11.46
C ILE A 24 -9.09 -4.36 -11.91
N VAL A 25 -8.94 -3.44 -10.95
CA VAL A 25 -8.55 -2.06 -11.24
C VAL A 25 -7.12 -1.98 -11.78
N ALA A 26 -6.19 -2.75 -11.21
CA ALA A 26 -4.81 -2.83 -11.69
C ALA A 26 -4.72 -3.38 -13.12
N LEU A 27 -5.55 -4.36 -13.49
CA LEU A 27 -5.63 -4.87 -14.87
C LEU A 27 -6.14 -3.80 -15.84
N ASN A 28 -7.11 -2.98 -15.43
CA ASN A 28 -7.58 -1.87 -16.25
C ASN A 28 -6.49 -0.79 -16.37
N LEU A 29 -5.85 -0.44 -15.26
CA LEU A 29 -4.74 0.51 -15.24
C LEU A 29 -3.60 0.04 -16.15
N ALA A 30 -3.23 -1.24 -16.13
CA ALA A 30 -2.17 -1.79 -16.95
C ALA A 30 -2.39 -1.57 -18.46
N ARG A 31 -3.65 -1.53 -18.92
CA ARG A 31 -3.99 -1.23 -20.32
C ARG A 31 -3.76 0.24 -20.69
N GLN A 32 -4.03 1.15 -19.75
CA GLN A 32 -3.89 2.60 -19.95
C GLN A 32 -2.49 3.13 -19.60
N TRP A 33 -1.75 2.38 -18.78
CA TRP A 33 -0.45 2.75 -18.21
C TRP A 33 0.59 3.17 -19.25
N PRO A 34 0.76 2.47 -20.39
CA PRO A 34 1.75 2.88 -21.39
C PRO A 34 1.48 4.28 -21.95
N GLN A 35 0.21 4.60 -22.23
CA GLN A 35 -0.18 5.91 -22.75
C GLN A 35 0.03 7.01 -21.70
N LEU A 36 -0.31 6.74 -20.45
CA LEU A 36 -0.11 7.66 -19.34
C LEU A 36 1.38 7.93 -19.10
N MET A 37 2.23 6.91 -19.14
CA MET A 37 3.68 7.06 -18.99
C MET A 37 4.35 7.76 -20.18
N MET A 38 3.84 7.59 -21.40
CA MET A 38 4.30 8.37 -22.55
C MET A 38 3.95 9.86 -22.41
N TYR A 39 2.75 10.18 -21.91
CA TYR A 39 2.36 11.55 -21.60
C TYR A 39 3.23 12.14 -20.47
N TRP A 40 3.45 11.37 -19.40
CA TRP A 40 4.37 11.74 -18.32
C TRP A 40 5.76 12.09 -18.83
N HIS A 41 6.34 11.24 -19.70
CA HIS A 41 7.64 11.48 -20.31
C HIS A 41 7.68 12.76 -21.16
N THR A 42 6.58 13.06 -21.84
CA THR A 42 6.46 14.29 -22.65
C THR A 42 6.47 15.54 -21.78
N VAL A 43 5.72 15.52 -20.66
CA VAL A 43 5.73 16.59 -19.66
C VAL A 43 7.11 16.72 -19.02
N GLU A 44 7.77 15.60 -18.72
CA GLU A 44 9.12 15.60 -18.14
C GLU A 44 10.17 16.21 -19.08
N LYS A 45 10.09 15.99 -20.39
CA LYS A 45 10.98 16.61 -21.38
C LYS A 45 10.82 18.12 -21.45
N ASP A 46 9.63 18.63 -21.20
CA ASP A 46 9.30 20.06 -21.21
C ASP A 46 9.81 20.78 -19.96
N LEU A 47 10.18 20.06 -18.89
CA LEU A 47 10.65 20.65 -17.64
C LEU A 47 12.11 21.10 -17.68
N PRO A 48 12.51 22.07 -16.83
CA PRO A 48 13.90 22.45 -16.64
C PRO A 48 14.78 21.22 -16.38
N GLN A 49 15.88 21.07 -17.12
CA GLN A 49 16.76 19.92 -16.90
C GLN A 49 17.33 19.92 -15.48
N TYR A 50 17.46 18.72 -14.91
CA TYR A 50 18.14 18.56 -13.63
C TYR A 50 19.56 19.13 -13.71
N LYS A 51 19.90 20.01 -12.77
CA LYS A 51 21.21 20.67 -12.70
C LYS A 51 22.37 19.70 -12.58
N THR A 52 22.16 18.53 -11.98
CA THR A 52 23.19 17.50 -11.81
C THR A 52 22.64 16.09 -12.03
N GLN A 53 23.51 15.18 -12.49
CA GLN A 53 23.20 13.75 -12.58
C GLN A 53 22.89 13.15 -11.20
N LEU A 54 23.48 13.71 -10.14
CA LEU A 54 23.20 13.32 -8.75
C LEU A 54 21.73 13.52 -8.39
N THR A 55 21.10 14.63 -8.81
CA THR A 55 19.67 14.88 -8.55
C THR A 55 18.77 13.86 -9.26
N LYS A 56 19.12 13.46 -10.49
CA LYS A 56 18.42 12.37 -11.20
C LYS A 56 18.56 11.04 -10.46
N TRP A 57 19.78 10.71 -10.04
CA TRP A 57 20.08 9.48 -9.30
C TRP A 57 19.36 9.42 -7.95
N LYS A 58 19.30 10.55 -7.24
CA LYS A 58 18.61 10.66 -5.95
C LYS A 58 17.13 10.27 -6.05
N MET A 59 16.45 10.61 -7.14
CA MET A 59 15.04 10.25 -7.35
C MET A 59 14.89 8.73 -7.53
N GLY A 60 15.68 8.11 -8.41
CA GLY A 60 15.67 6.66 -8.58
C GLY A 60 16.05 5.90 -7.31
N HIS A 61 17.03 6.41 -6.56
CA HIS A 61 17.42 5.87 -5.26
C HIS A 61 16.30 5.99 -4.21
N THR A 62 15.59 7.12 -4.17
CA THR A 62 14.46 7.32 -3.25
C THR A 62 13.36 6.30 -3.52
N ILE A 63 12.99 6.12 -4.79
CA ILE A 63 11.97 5.13 -5.19
C ILE A 63 12.43 3.71 -4.82
N SER A 64 13.68 3.37 -5.12
CA SER A 64 14.25 2.05 -4.82
C SER A 64 14.29 1.77 -3.32
N MET A 65 14.71 2.76 -2.52
CA MET A 65 14.73 2.65 -1.07
C MET A 65 13.34 2.52 -0.46
N VAL A 66 12.37 3.31 -0.91
CA VAL A 66 10.98 3.21 -0.44
C VAL A 66 10.39 1.83 -0.75
N MET A 67 10.60 1.32 -1.97
CA MET A 67 10.20 -0.03 -2.35
C MET A 67 10.86 -1.09 -1.47
N LEU A 68 12.19 -1.05 -1.34
CA LEU A 68 12.94 -2.06 -0.63
C LEU A 68 12.61 -2.07 0.87
N LEU A 69 12.59 -0.91 1.52
CA LEU A 69 12.21 -0.78 2.93
C LEU A 69 10.76 -1.20 3.16
N GLY A 70 9.83 -0.75 2.29
CA GLY A 70 8.41 -1.11 2.39
C GLY A 70 8.18 -2.60 2.28
N MET A 71 8.82 -3.26 1.31
CA MET A 71 8.71 -4.72 1.11
C MET A 71 9.35 -5.50 2.25
N MET A 72 10.50 -5.06 2.79
CA MET A 72 11.11 -5.71 3.95
C MET A 72 10.25 -5.60 5.22
N LEU A 73 9.67 -4.42 5.48
CA LEU A 73 8.77 -4.24 6.62
C LEU A 73 7.48 -5.05 6.48
N SER A 74 6.92 -5.14 5.27
CA SER A 74 5.80 -6.01 4.95
C SER A 74 6.11 -7.48 5.23
N PHE A 75 7.28 -7.95 4.79
CA PHE A 75 7.73 -9.31 5.03
C PHE A 75 7.92 -9.61 6.52
N ALA A 76 8.52 -8.68 7.26
CA ALA A 76 8.65 -8.78 8.71
C ALA A 76 7.28 -8.85 9.40
N GLU A 77 6.33 -7.97 9.02
CA GLU A 77 4.95 -8.00 9.54
C GLU A 77 4.29 -9.36 9.32
N HIS A 78 4.46 -9.93 8.12
CA HIS A 78 3.89 -11.23 7.80
C HIS A 78 4.48 -12.35 8.65
N ILE A 79 5.81 -12.37 8.83
CA ILE A 79 6.48 -13.34 9.70
C ILE A 79 5.98 -13.20 11.14
N LEU A 80 5.92 -11.97 11.67
CA LEU A 80 5.45 -11.74 13.03
C LEU A 80 3.98 -12.18 13.19
N SER A 81 3.14 -11.96 12.18
CA SER A 81 1.75 -12.43 12.16
C SER A 81 1.67 -13.95 12.23
N MET A 82 2.52 -14.65 11.47
CA MET A 82 2.60 -16.11 11.49
C MET A 82 3.08 -16.64 12.84
N VAL A 83 4.16 -16.08 13.40
CA VAL A 83 4.70 -16.46 14.71
C VAL A 83 3.66 -16.23 15.82
N SER A 84 2.96 -15.09 15.76
CA SER A 84 1.87 -14.77 16.68
C SER A 84 0.72 -15.78 16.58
N ALA A 85 0.32 -16.17 15.38
CA ALA A 85 -0.72 -17.17 15.17
C ALA A 85 -0.31 -18.58 15.63
N ILE A 86 0.96 -18.97 15.44
CA ILE A 86 1.49 -20.25 15.92
C ILE A 86 1.50 -20.28 17.45
N ASN A 87 2.03 -19.24 18.09
CA ASN A 87 2.07 -19.14 19.56
C ASN A 87 0.66 -19.18 20.19
N TYR A 88 -0.30 -18.54 19.54
CA TYR A 88 -1.70 -18.60 19.98
C TYR A 88 -2.30 -19.98 19.83
N ALA A 89 -2.06 -20.63 18.69
CA ALA A 89 -2.55 -21.97 18.42
C ALA A 89 -1.99 -22.97 19.43
N SER A 90 -0.70 -22.88 19.79
CA SER A 90 -0.08 -23.75 20.79
C SER A 90 -0.61 -23.53 22.21
N PHE A 91 -1.03 -22.31 22.55
CA PHE A 91 -1.58 -22.00 23.88
C PHE A 91 -3.08 -22.36 23.99
N CYS A 92 -3.83 -22.38 22.88
CA CYS A 92 -5.26 -22.63 22.86
C CYS A 92 -5.63 -23.74 21.85
N ASN A 93 -5.43 -24.99 22.26
CA ASN A 93 -5.67 -26.18 21.45
C ASN A 93 -7.17 -26.52 21.34
N ARG A 94 -7.75 -26.46 20.12
CA ARG A 94 -9.08 -27.03 19.81
C ARG A 94 -9.01 -28.49 19.36
N THR A 95 -7.86 -28.92 18.85
CA THR A 95 -7.61 -30.29 18.35
C THR A 95 -6.29 -30.82 18.92
N ALA A 96 -6.14 -32.16 18.97
CA ALA A 96 -4.93 -32.83 19.44
C ALA A 96 -3.73 -32.63 18.48
N ASP A 97 -3.97 -32.44 17.19
CA ASP A 97 -2.94 -32.09 16.22
C ASP A 97 -2.72 -30.56 16.20
N PRO A 98 -1.51 -30.07 16.56
CA PRO A 98 -1.16 -28.65 16.53
C PRO A 98 -1.23 -28.03 15.13
N ILE A 99 -0.93 -28.82 14.10
CA ILE A 99 -0.90 -28.35 12.70
C ILE A 99 -2.34 -28.14 12.21
N GLN A 100 -3.22 -29.11 12.44
CA GLN A 100 -4.65 -28.96 12.17
C GLN A 100 -5.27 -27.79 12.96
N ASN A 101 -4.91 -27.61 14.23
CA ASN A 101 -5.41 -26.50 15.06
C ASN A 101 -5.01 -25.14 14.47
N TYR A 102 -3.77 -25.00 14.01
CA TYR A 102 -3.27 -23.80 13.34
C TYR A 102 -4.06 -23.53 12.03
N PHE A 103 -4.22 -24.54 11.17
CA PHE A 103 -4.92 -24.38 9.90
C PHE A 103 -6.41 -24.05 10.05
N LEU A 104 -7.08 -24.69 11.01
CA LEU A 104 -8.48 -24.40 11.33
C LEU A 104 -8.64 -22.97 11.85
N ARG A 105 -7.78 -22.52 12.77
CA ARG A 105 -7.88 -21.16 13.34
C ARG A 105 -7.51 -20.06 12.35
N THR A 106 -6.57 -20.31 11.44
CA THR A 106 -6.16 -19.26 10.49
C THR A 106 -6.97 -19.22 9.21
N ASN A 107 -7.79 -20.23 8.93
CA ASN A 107 -8.73 -20.27 7.81
C ASN A 107 -10.16 -20.52 8.32
N ASP A 108 -10.49 -19.96 9.48
CA ASP A 108 -11.77 -20.18 10.17
C ASP A 108 -12.94 -19.84 9.22
N GLU A 109 -12.78 -18.86 8.33
CA GLU A 109 -13.78 -18.51 7.32
C GLU A 109 -14.01 -19.58 6.25
N ILE A 110 -12.97 -20.32 5.84
CA ILE A 110 -13.07 -21.36 4.81
C ILE A 110 -13.70 -22.62 5.42
N PHE A 111 -13.24 -22.99 6.62
CA PHE A 111 -13.69 -24.19 7.32
C PHE A 111 -15.00 -24.01 8.10
N PHE A 112 -15.53 -22.78 8.14
CA PHE A 112 -16.92 -22.55 8.56
C PHE A 112 -17.92 -23.12 7.56
N VAL A 113 -17.60 -23.12 6.27
CA VAL A 113 -18.50 -23.57 5.17
C VAL A 113 -18.07 -24.95 4.62
N THR A 114 -16.80 -25.31 4.76
CA THR A 114 -16.24 -26.54 4.18
C THR A 114 -15.65 -27.44 5.25
N SER A 115 -15.68 -28.76 5.04
CA SER A 115 -15.00 -29.70 5.92
C SER A 115 -13.48 -29.53 5.83
N TYR A 116 -12.77 -29.84 6.93
CA TYR A 116 -11.32 -29.75 6.96
C TYR A 116 -10.68 -30.61 5.87
N SER A 117 -9.81 -29.99 5.07
CA SER A 117 -8.95 -30.65 4.10
C SER A 117 -7.60 -29.95 4.12
N THR A 118 -6.52 -30.72 4.30
CA THR A 118 -5.15 -30.20 4.34
C THR A 118 -4.79 -29.45 3.07
N THR A 119 -5.22 -29.94 1.89
CA THR A 119 -4.99 -29.28 0.60
C THR A 119 -5.69 -27.92 0.54
N LEU A 120 -6.93 -27.85 1.03
CA LEU A 120 -7.69 -26.60 1.07
C LEU A 120 -7.09 -25.60 2.07
N ALA A 121 -6.56 -26.10 3.20
CA ALA A 121 -5.88 -25.28 4.19
C ALA A 121 -4.58 -24.65 3.64
N LEU A 122 -3.79 -25.43 2.90
CA LEU A 122 -2.58 -24.97 2.22
C LEU A 122 -2.90 -23.94 1.14
N TRP A 123 -3.94 -24.17 0.35
CA TRP A 123 -4.42 -23.21 -0.64
C TRP A 123 -4.89 -21.89 0.02
N GLY A 124 -5.67 -21.97 1.10
CA GLY A 124 -6.11 -20.81 1.86
C GLY A 124 -4.95 -19.97 2.39
N LYS A 125 -3.90 -20.63 2.89
CA LYS A 125 -2.66 -19.98 3.32
C LYS A 125 -1.91 -19.31 2.19
N PHE A 126 -1.71 -20.02 1.08
CA PHE A 126 -1.06 -19.46 -0.10
C PHE A 126 -1.80 -18.19 -0.56
N GLN A 127 -3.12 -18.26 -0.71
CA GLN A 127 -3.93 -17.11 -1.10
C GLN A 127 -3.79 -15.93 -0.12
N ASN A 128 -3.74 -16.19 1.19
CA ASN A 128 -3.57 -15.15 2.20
C ASN A 128 -2.21 -14.45 2.08
N VAL A 129 -1.12 -15.19 1.85
CA VAL A 129 0.22 -14.64 1.61
C VAL A 129 0.18 -13.68 0.41
N PHE A 130 -0.32 -14.14 -0.73
CA PHE A 130 -0.41 -13.33 -1.95
C PHE A 130 -1.27 -12.08 -1.74
N SER A 131 -2.40 -12.22 -1.04
CA SER A 131 -3.28 -11.11 -0.72
C SER A 131 -2.57 -10.04 0.13
N THR A 132 -1.76 -10.45 1.12
CA THR A 132 -0.94 -9.53 1.91
C THR A 132 0.10 -8.82 1.05
N PHE A 133 0.79 -9.52 0.16
CA PHE A 133 1.76 -8.88 -0.74
C PHE A 133 1.11 -7.92 -1.73
N ILE A 134 -0.05 -8.27 -2.30
CA ILE A 134 -0.80 -7.39 -3.22
C ILE A 134 -1.22 -6.11 -2.51
N TRP A 135 -1.76 -6.21 -1.29
CA TRP A 135 -2.09 -5.03 -0.49
C TRP A 135 -0.85 -4.20 -0.21
N ASN A 136 0.27 -4.83 0.14
CA ASN A 136 1.50 -4.09 0.41
C ASN A 136 2.04 -3.34 -0.81
N TYR A 137 2.09 -4.03 -1.95
CA TYR A 137 2.48 -3.47 -3.23
C TYR A 137 1.59 -2.30 -3.65
N MET A 138 0.27 -2.42 -3.45
CA MET A 138 -0.66 -1.39 -3.86
C MET A 138 -0.42 -0.07 -3.11
N ASP A 139 -0.13 -0.06 -1.79
CA ASP A 139 0.11 1.21 -1.10
C ASP A 139 1.46 1.81 -1.53
N LEU A 140 2.46 0.95 -1.78
CA LEU A 140 3.76 1.38 -2.28
C LEU A 140 3.63 2.00 -3.66
N PHE A 141 2.81 1.42 -4.53
CA PHE A 141 2.53 1.95 -5.85
C PHE A 141 1.96 3.37 -5.77
N VAL A 142 0.90 3.58 -4.96
CA VAL A 142 0.32 4.92 -4.75
C VAL A 142 1.38 5.89 -4.23
N MET A 143 2.14 5.49 -3.22
CA MET A 143 3.21 6.32 -2.63
C MET A 143 4.26 6.75 -3.67
N ILE A 144 4.69 5.85 -4.54
CA ILE A 144 5.72 6.13 -5.55
C ILE A 144 5.22 7.08 -6.63
N VAL A 145 3.99 6.87 -7.10
CA VAL A 145 3.36 7.76 -8.09
C VAL A 145 3.26 9.18 -7.52
N SER A 146 2.77 9.29 -6.29
CA SER A 146 2.69 10.53 -5.53
C SER A 146 4.06 11.22 -5.36
N ILE A 147 5.10 10.49 -4.94
CA ILE A 147 6.48 11.01 -4.87
C ILE A 147 6.96 11.50 -6.23
N GLY A 148 6.64 10.77 -7.30
CA GLY A 148 6.98 11.12 -8.68
C GLY A 148 6.36 12.46 -9.09
N LEU A 149 5.05 12.64 -8.85
CA LEU A 149 4.32 13.88 -9.16
C LEU A 149 4.87 15.06 -8.35
N ALA A 150 5.03 14.87 -7.04
CA ALA A 150 5.60 15.88 -6.14
C ALA A 150 7.02 16.29 -6.56
N SER A 151 7.82 15.34 -7.06
CA SER A 151 9.16 15.64 -7.58
C SER A 151 9.13 16.52 -8.82
N LYS A 152 8.11 16.43 -9.69
CA LYS A 152 7.99 17.29 -10.87
C LYS A 152 7.65 18.73 -10.48
N PHE A 153 6.73 18.92 -9.54
CA PHE A 153 6.47 20.25 -8.97
C PHE A 153 7.71 20.83 -8.29
N ARG A 154 8.44 20.00 -7.52
CA ARG A 154 9.68 20.44 -6.86
C ARG A 154 10.76 20.84 -7.87
N GLN A 155 10.91 20.10 -8.95
CA GLN A 155 11.85 20.41 -10.04
C GLN A 155 11.58 21.79 -10.64
N LEU A 156 10.32 22.11 -10.95
CA LEU A 156 9.96 23.44 -11.47
C LEU A 156 10.15 24.55 -10.42
N ASN A 157 9.78 24.29 -9.16
CA ASN A 157 9.91 25.28 -8.08
C ASN A 157 11.37 25.60 -7.75
N ASP A 158 12.24 24.59 -7.74
CA ASP A 158 13.68 24.77 -7.53
C ASP A 158 14.34 25.55 -8.66
N ASP A 159 13.83 25.43 -9.89
CA ASP A 159 14.24 26.28 -11.00
C ASP A 159 13.80 27.75 -10.79
N LEU A 160 12.51 27.97 -10.52
CA LEU A 160 11.93 29.30 -10.28
C LEU A 160 12.64 30.07 -9.17
N ARG A 161 13.07 29.39 -8.11
CA ARG A 161 13.82 29.99 -6.99
C ARG A 161 15.12 30.67 -7.42
N ASN A 162 15.78 30.20 -8.49
CA ASN A 162 17.03 30.80 -8.97
C ASN A 162 16.82 32.17 -9.62
N PHE A 163 15.60 32.45 -10.08
CA PHE A 163 15.23 33.69 -10.75
C PHE A 163 14.41 34.62 -9.87
N LYS A 164 14.32 34.33 -8.56
CA LYS A 164 13.57 35.14 -7.60
C LYS A 164 14.21 36.54 -7.50
N GLY A 165 13.40 37.57 -7.73
CA GLY A 165 13.85 38.97 -7.70
C GLY A 165 14.60 39.42 -8.95
N MET A 166 14.71 38.58 -9.98
CA MET A 166 15.31 38.95 -11.27
C MET A 166 14.23 39.44 -12.24
N ASN A 167 14.55 40.46 -13.04
CA ASN A 167 13.70 40.92 -14.13
C ASN A 167 13.90 40.04 -15.37
N MET A 168 13.01 39.07 -15.54
CA MET A 168 13.00 38.16 -16.70
C MET A 168 11.99 38.63 -17.75
N ALA A 169 12.23 38.25 -19.02
CA ALA A 169 11.33 38.56 -20.12
C ALA A 169 9.91 37.95 -19.91
N PRO A 170 8.84 38.56 -20.44
CA PRO A 170 7.48 38.00 -20.34
C PRO A 170 7.35 36.58 -20.91
N SER A 171 8.13 36.24 -21.94
CA SER A 171 8.18 34.90 -22.55
C SER A 171 8.61 33.83 -21.56
N TYR A 172 9.61 34.11 -20.72
CA TYR A 172 10.09 33.20 -19.67
C TYR A 172 8.97 32.85 -18.68
N TRP A 173 8.25 33.86 -18.19
CA TRP A 173 7.13 33.63 -17.27
C TRP A 173 5.96 32.91 -17.93
N SER A 174 5.73 33.15 -19.21
CA SER A 174 4.73 32.42 -19.99
C SER A 174 5.07 30.93 -20.09
N GLU A 175 6.33 30.59 -20.39
CA GLU A 175 6.80 29.22 -20.48
C GLU A 175 6.66 28.48 -19.13
N ARG A 176 7.10 29.10 -18.04
CA ARG A 176 7.00 28.50 -16.68
C ARG A 176 5.55 28.22 -16.26
N ARG A 177 4.61 29.08 -16.64
CA ARG A 177 3.17 28.83 -16.41
C ARG A 177 2.62 27.68 -17.25
N ILE A 178 3.07 27.55 -18.51
CA ILE A 178 2.69 26.43 -19.37
C ILE A 178 3.21 25.12 -18.77
N GLN A 179 4.48 25.07 -18.37
CA GLN A 179 5.08 23.91 -17.69
C GLN A 179 4.32 23.55 -16.41
N TYR A 180 4.01 24.52 -15.55
CA TYR A 180 3.21 24.27 -14.34
C TYR A 180 1.84 23.66 -14.67
N ARG A 181 1.13 24.25 -15.65
CA ARG A 181 -0.16 23.74 -16.11
C ARG A 181 -0.05 22.31 -16.66
N ASN A 182 1.01 22.00 -17.40
CA ASN A 182 1.26 20.66 -17.93
C ASN A 182 1.45 19.64 -16.80
N ILE A 183 2.13 20.00 -15.70
CA ILE A 183 2.25 19.16 -14.51
C ILE A 183 0.89 18.99 -13.81
N CYS A 184 0.07 20.04 -13.70
CA CYS A 184 -1.29 19.92 -13.16
C CYS A 184 -2.15 18.95 -13.98
N ILE A 185 -2.17 19.10 -15.30
CA ILE A 185 -2.92 18.18 -16.18
C ILE A 185 -2.39 16.74 -16.06
N LEU A 186 -1.07 16.56 -15.88
CA LEU A 186 -0.50 15.25 -15.61
C LEU A 186 -0.98 14.66 -14.28
N CYS A 187 -1.07 15.49 -13.24
CA CYS A 187 -1.60 15.12 -11.94
C CYS A 187 -3.06 14.67 -12.07
N ASP A 188 -3.90 15.46 -12.76
CA ASP A 188 -5.32 15.13 -12.98
C ASP A 188 -5.48 13.80 -13.72
N LYS A 189 -4.74 13.61 -14.82
CA LYS A 189 -4.76 12.35 -15.59
C LYS A 189 -4.28 11.15 -14.78
N MET A 190 -3.30 11.34 -13.91
CA MET A 190 -2.81 10.29 -13.05
C MET A 190 -3.84 9.96 -11.98
N ASP A 191 -4.43 10.97 -11.34
CA ASP A 191 -5.49 10.81 -10.33
C ASP A 191 -6.71 10.11 -10.92
N ASP A 192 -7.18 10.49 -12.12
CA ASP A 192 -8.26 9.79 -12.83
C ASP A 192 -7.96 8.29 -13.00
N ALA A 193 -6.70 7.94 -13.24
CA ALA A 193 -6.28 6.56 -13.45
C ALA A 193 -6.12 5.75 -12.15
N ILE A 194 -5.72 6.38 -11.04
CA ILE A 194 -5.38 5.69 -9.79
C ILE A 194 -6.29 6.01 -8.60
N SER A 195 -7.24 6.95 -8.72
CA SER A 195 -8.10 7.43 -7.63
C SER A 195 -8.83 6.30 -6.91
N LEU A 196 -9.36 5.33 -7.65
CA LEU A 196 -10.01 4.15 -7.06
C LEU A 196 -9.02 3.26 -6.29
N ILE A 197 -7.79 3.10 -6.79
CA ILE A 197 -6.72 2.37 -6.09
C ILE A 197 -6.35 3.10 -4.80
N THR A 198 -6.17 4.42 -4.87
CA THR A 198 -5.88 5.29 -3.72
C THR A 198 -7.00 5.23 -2.68
N MET A 199 -8.26 5.26 -3.09
CA MET A 199 -9.41 5.15 -2.19
C MET A 199 -9.45 3.79 -1.49
N VAL A 200 -9.24 2.70 -2.22
CA VAL A 200 -9.18 1.34 -1.64
C VAL A 200 -8.01 1.21 -0.68
N SER A 201 -6.86 1.81 -1.00
CA SER A 201 -5.68 1.91 -0.12
C SER A 201 -6.03 2.49 1.23
N PHE A 202 -6.56 3.72 1.22
CA PHE A 202 -6.92 4.42 2.44
C PHE A 202 -7.99 3.68 3.24
N SER A 203 -9.02 3.17 2.56
CA SER A 203 -10.12 2.46 3.20
C SER A 203 -9.65 1.18 3.88
N ASN A 204 -8.81 0.39 3.20
CA ASN A 204 -8.21 -0.82 3.77
C ASN A 204 -7.34 -0.47 4.99
N ASN A 205 -6.43 0.49 4.84
CA ASN A 205 -5.55 0.90 5.92
C ASN A 205 -6.33 1.40 7.15
N LEU A 206 -7.33 2.25 6.94
CA LEU A 206 -8.18 2.72 8.03
C LEU A 206 -8.93 1.56 8.71
N TYR A 207 -9.53 0.67 7.92
CA TYR A 207 -10.23 -0.51 8.46
C TYR A 207 -9.31 -1.35 9.35
N PHE A 208 -8.11 -1.66 8.88
CA PHE A 208 -7.17 -2.47 9.64
C PHE A 208 -6.59 -1.73 10.86
N ILE A 209 -6.39 -0.41 10.81
CA ILE A 209 -6.06 0.40 11.99
C ILE A 209 -7.18 0.29 13.02
N CYS A 210 -8.44 0.48 12.63
CA CYS A 210 -9.58 0.36 13.54
C CYS A 210 -9.70 -1.04 14.13
N VAL A 211 -9.50 -2.10 13.33
CA VAL A 211 -9.47 -3.50 13.80
C VAL A 211 -8.36 -3.71 14.82
N GLN A 212 -7.17 -3.14 14.58
CA GLN A 212 -6.08 -3.22 15.54
C GLN A 212 -6.42 -2.45 16.81
N LEU A 213 -6.84 -1.19 16.73
CA LEU A 213 -7.22 -0.41 17.91
C LEU A 213 -8.29 -1.09 18.77
N LEU A 214 -9.30 -1.71 18.15
CA LEU A 214 -10.30 -2.50 18.87
C LEU A 214 -9.68 -3.72 19.56
N ARG A 215 -8.72 -4.40 18.91
CA ARG A 215 -7.98 -5.53 19.49
C ARG A 215 -7.07 -5.13 20.64
N SER A 216 -6.46 -3.93 20.64
CA SER A 216 -5.67 -3.45 21.80
C SER A 216 -6.48 -3.26 23.07
N LEU A 217 -7.81 -3.11 22.97
CA LEU A 217 -8.67 -3.01 24.15
C LEU A 217 -8.85 -4.35 24.86
N ASN A 218 -8.51 -5.47 24.20
CA ASN A 218 -8.56 -6.80 24.80
C ASN A 218 -7.21 -7.15 25.45
N THR A 219 -7.25 -8.00 26.48
CA THR A 219 -6.03 -8.51 27.12
C THR A 219 -5.20 -9.30 26.12
N MET A 220 -3.96 -8.87 25.91
CA MET A 220 -3.05 -9.53 24.97
C MET A 220 -2.53 -10.84 25.60
N PRO A 221 -2.74 -12.00 24.96
CA PRO A 221 -2.47 -13.29 25.59
C PRO A 221 -0.97 -13.65 25.66
N SER A 222 -0.10 -12.95 24.92
CA SER A 222 1.35 -13.14 25.01
C SER A 222 2.15 -11.91 24.59
N VAL A 223 3.43 -11.86 24.99
CA VAL A 223 4.39 -10.82 24.56
C VAL A 223 4.57 -10.81 23.04
N ALA A 224 4.53 -11.98 22.39
CA ALA A 224 4.60 -12.07 20.92
C ALA A 224 3.39 -11.42 20.24
N HIS A 225 2.19 -11.53 20.83
CA HIS A 225 1.01 -10.80 20.34
C HIS A 225 1.17 -9.28 20.51
N ALA A 226 1.72 -8.83 21.63
CA ALA A 226 1.95 -7.42 21.87
C ALA A 226 2.96 -6.82 20.87
N VAL A 227 4.09 -7.48 20.65
CA VAL A 227 5.10 -7.04 19.68
C VAL A 227 4.52 -7.00 18.26
N TYR A 228 3.82 -8.06 17.83
CA TYR A 228 3.14 -8.08 16.55
C TYR A 228 2.14 -6.92 16.41
N PHE A 229 1.34 -6.71 17.46
CA PHE A 229 0.32 -5.69 17.49
C PHE A 229 0.89 -4.28 17.31
N TYR A 230 1.83 -3.87 18.16
CA TYR A 230 2.37 -2.51 18.09
C TYR A 230 3.20 -2.28 16.83
N PHE A 231 3.97 -3.29 16.37
CA PHE A 231 4.70 -3.18 15.12
C PHE A 231 3.76 -3.02 13.92
N SER A 232 2.73 -3.87 13.81
CA SER A 232 1.76 -3.81 12.71
C SER A 232 0.97 -2.50 12.74
N LEU A 233 0.60 -2.00 13.92
CA LEU A 233 -0.13 -0.74 14.08
C LEU A 233 0.73 0.46 13.66
N ILE A 234 1.97 0.56 14.16
CA ILE A 234 2.90 1.65 13.82
C ILE A 234 3.22 1.61 12.33
N PHE A 235 3.43 0.41 11.78
CA PHE A 235 3.68 0.24 10.35
C PHE A 235 2.49 0.71 9.51
N LEU A 236 1.25 0.34 9.88
CA LEU A 236 0.05 0.77 9.16
C LEU A 236 -0.17 2.28 9.28
N ILE A 237 0.01 2.86 10.46
CA ILE A 237 -0.13 4.31 10.67
C ILE A 237 0.93 5.04 9.86
N GLY A 238 2.20 4.60 9.92
CA GLY A 238 3.29 5.18 9.14
C GLY A 238 3.03 5.13 7.63
N ARG A 239 2.50 4.02 7.13
CA ARG A 239 2.10 3.89 5.72
C ARG A 239 0.94 4.80 5.37
N THR A 240 -0.12 4.82 6.19
CA THR A 240 -1.29 5.68 5.95
C THR A 240 -0.89 7.15 5.92
N LEU A 241 -0.08 7.60 6.88
CA LEU A 241 0.44 8.96 6.92
C LEU A 241 1.31 9.26 5.70
N ALA A 242 2.19 8.34 5.29
CA ALA A 242 2.99 8.53 4.09
C ALA A 242 2.10 8.64 2.83
N VAL A 243 1.10 7.77 2.67
CA VAL A 243 0.16 7.88 1.54
C VAL A 243 -0.60 9.21 1.61
N SER A 244 -1.10 9.64 2.78
CA SER A 244 -1.81 10.93 2.95
C SER A 244 -0.94 12.17 2.77
N LEU A 245 0.35 12.11 3.12
CA LEU A 245 1.29 13.23 2.99
C LEU A 245 1.75 13.43 1.55
N TYR A 246 1.70 12.38 0.73
CA TYR A 246 2.15 12.41 -0.65
C TYR A 246 1.00 12.41 -1.68
N SER A 247 -0.22 11.93 -1.34
CA SER A 247 -1.44 12.09 -2.15
C SER A 247 -1.96 13.53 -2.08
#